data_AF-A0A838VVK6-F1
#
_entry.id   AF-A0A838VVK6-F1
#
_cell.length_a   1.000
_cell.length_b   1.000
_cell.length_c   1.000
_cell.angle_alpha   90.00
_cell.angle_beta   90.00
_cell.angle_gamma   90.00
#
_symmetry.space_group_name_H-M   'P 1'
#
loop_
_entity.id
_entity.type
_entity.pdbx_description
1 polymer ?
#
loop_
_entity_poly.entity_id
_entity_poly.type
_entity_poly.pdbx_seq_one_letter_code
_entity_poly.pdbx_strand_id
1 'polypeptide(L)'
;AILAISSIAIGVVGFAFESQIHSLFAYYLSNTFGISERGVTSTPSTESQTPNTNPSEVSESDEGGDGGFLGLNPIAAISSAGAFGVGGYLGYLFYIQRKANPEKIQENVVSRALWQFLHNRWYLNSLIYWIGVVVPLAFYRLTYKYFEGIFINGINPALQYSMVFMSKVVKVTQTGNIQTYLFVFSAGIIVIAMLLLM
;
A
#
# COMPACT_ATOMS: atom_id res chain seq x y z
N ALA A 1 22.90 -26.13 -13.85
CA ALA A 1 21.99 -26.95 -14.67
C ALA A 1 20.54 -26.90 -14.16
N ILE A 2 20.28 -27.23 -12.89
CA ILE A 2 18.92 -27.32 -12.31
C ILE A 2 18.10 -26.02 -12.45
N LEU A 3 18.69 -24.85 -12.18
CA LEU A 3 18.00 -23.55 -12.29
C LEU A 3 17.56 -23.22 -13.73
N ALA A 4 18.43 -23.48 -14.72
CA ALA A 4 18.11 -23.23 -16.12
C ALA A 4 16.99 -24.17 -16.61
N ILE A 5 17.01 -25.42 -16.17
CA ILE A 5 15.96 -26.40 -16.47
C ILE A 5 14.63 -25.96 -15.84
N SER A 6 14.64 -25.47 -14.60
CA SER A 6 13.44 -24.91 -13.96
C SER A 6 12.91 -23.67 -14.68
N SER A 7 13.77 -22.74 -15.10
CA SER A 7 13.33 -21.54 -15.85
C SER A 7 12.73 -21.88 -17.21
N ILE A 8 13.32 -22.85 -17.93
CA ILE A 8 12.77 -23.32 -19.20
C ILE A 8 11.44 -24.04 -18.97
N ALA A 9 11.34 -24.91 -17.96
CA ALA A 9 10.09 -25.59 -17.61
C ALA A 9 8.97 -24.60 -17.26
N ILE A 10 9.27 -23.57 -16.47
CA ILE A 10 8.32 -22.50 -16.11
C ILE A 10 7.88 -21.71 -17.35
N GLY A 11 8.79 -21.41 -18.28
CA GLY A 11 8.46 -20.72 -19.53
C GLY A 11 7.55 -21.55 -20.44
N VAL A 12 7.82 -22.86 -20.57
CA VAL A 12 6.99 -23.78 -21.37
C VAL A 12 5.61 -23.97 -20.74
N VAL A 13 5.53 -24.04 -19.41
CA VAL A 13 4.25 -24.09 -18.68
C VAL A 13 3.49 -22.77 -18.88
N GLY A 14 4.13 -21.60 -18.81
CA GLY A 14 3.48 -20.32 -19.10
C GLY A 14 2.83 -20.29 -20.49
N PHE A 15 3.55 -20.77 -21.51
CA PHE A 15 3.04 -20.87 -22.88
C PHE A 15 1.85 -21.84 -23.02
N ALA A 16 1.86 -22.97 -22.31
CA ALA A 16 0.78 -23.96 -22.39
C ALA A 16 -0.55 -23.49 -21.77
N PHE A 17 -0.51 -22.53 -20.83
CA PHE A 17 -1.67 -22.06 -20.08
C PHE A 17 -2.14 -20.65 -20.47
N GLU A 18 -1.49 -20.01 -21.45
CA GLU A 18 -1.80 -18.64 -21.91
C GLU A 18 -3.29 -18.43 -22.20
N SER A 19 -3.91 -19.31 -22.98
CA SER A 19 -5.35 -19.22 -23.33
C SER A 19 -6.28 -19.29 -22.11
N GLN A 20 -5.91 -20.09 -21.10
CA GLN A 20 -6.71 -20.24 -19.88
C GLN A 20 -6.60 -18.97 -19.01
N ILE A 21 -5.42 -18.36 -18.95
CA ILE A 21 -5.20 -17.11 -18.21
C ILE A 21 -5.96 -15.95 -18.89
N HIS A 22 -5.88 -15.85 -20.22
CA HIS A 22 -6.57 -14.81 -20.98
C HIS A 22 -8.09 -14.87 -20.82
N SER A 23 -8.69 -16.06 -20.91
CA SER A 23 -10.14 -16.21 -20.73
C SER A 23 -10.61 -15.89 -19.31
N LEU A 24 -9.84 -16.29 -18.29
CA LEU A 24 -10.16 -16.00 -16.89
C LEU A 24 -10.04 -14.50 -16.58
N PHE A 25 -9.01 -13.85 -17.13
CA PHE A 25 -8.80 -12.42 -16.98
C PHE A 25 -9.85 -11.58 -17.73
N ALA A 26 -10.20 -11.96 -18.96
CA ALA A 26 -11.26 -11.33 -19.74
C ALA A 26 -12.64 -11.49 -19.06
N TYR A 27 -12.92 -12.67 -18.51
CA TYR A 27 -14.14 -12.90 -17.72
C TYR A 27 -14.16 -12.04 -16.45
N TYR A 28 -13.04 -11.90 -15.75
CA TYR A 28 -12.94 -11.07 -14.56
C TYR A 28 -13.09 -9.57 -14.87
N LEU A 29 -12.42 -9.06 -15.91
CA LEU A 29 -12.52 -7.66 -16.32
C LEU A 29 -13.92 -7.29 -16.79
N SER A 30 -14.56 -8.14 -17.56
CA SER A 30 -15.95 -7.91 -18.01
C SER A 30 -16.93 -7.94 -16.85
N ASN A 31 -16.78 -8.88 -15.91
CA ASN A 31 -17.72 -9.02 -14.80
C ASN A 31 -17.50 -7.99 -13.68
N THR A 32 -16.27 -7.54 -13.45
CA THR A 32 -15.93 -6.58 -12.39
C THR A 32 -15.90 -5.13 -12.86
N PHE A 33 -15.43 -4.87 -14.08
CA PHE A 33 -15.26 -3.50 -14.60
C PHE A 33 -16.18 -3.19 -15.79
N GLY A 34 -16.94 -4.17 -16.30
CA GLY A 34 -17.81 -3.98 -17.46
C GLY A 34 -17.07 -3.80 -18.79
N ILE A 35 -15.74 -3.95 -18.78
CA ILE A 35 -14.89 -3.74 -19.96
C ILE A 35 -14.89 -5.05 -20.75
N SER A 36 -15.73 -5.10 -21.78
CA SER A 36 -15.71 -6.20 -22.73
C SER A 36 -14.63 -5.96 -23.78
N GLU A 37 -14.00 -7.04 -24.24
CA GLU A 37 -12.96 -7.06 -25.28
C GLU A 37 -13.53 -6.79 -26.70
N ARG A 38 -14.41 -5.79 -26.81
CA ARG A 38 -14.72 -5.12 -28.08
C ARG A 38 -14.23 -3.70 -27.93
N GLY A 39 -13.31 -3.34 -28.81
CA GLY A 39 -12.60 -2.08 -28.94
C GLY A 39 -13.21 -0.92 -28.15
N VAL A 40 -12.36 -0.33 -27.33
CA VAL A 40 -12.55 0.98 -26.72
C VAL A 40 -13.15 1.95 -27.75
N THR A 41 -14.42 2.29 -27.59
CA THR A 41 -14.89 3.64 -27.85
C THR A 41 -15.93 3.97 -26.80
N SER A 42 -15.51 4.85 -25.91
CA SER A 42 -16.21 5.31 -24.71
C SER A 42 -17.37 6.28 -25.04
N THR A 43 -18.54 5.92 -24.49
CA THR A 43 -19.52 6.81 -23.80
C THR A 43 -20.48 7.69 -24.66
N PRO A 44 -21.51 8.34 -24.06
CA PRO A 44 -22.88 8.41 -24.56
C PRO A 44 -23.17 9.70 -25.38
N SER A 45 -24.41 9.83 -25.86
CA SER A 45 -25.05 11.04 -26.43
C SER A 45 -24.56 11.58 -27.78
N THR A 46 -25.39 11.32 -28.80
CA THR A 46 -26.01 12.26 -29.76
C THR A 46 -25.15 13.32 -30.49
N GLU A 47 -25.24 13.24 -31.83
CA GLU A 47 -25.06 14.29 -32.86
C GLU A 47 -23.68 14.51 -33.55
N SER A 48 -23.62 14.05 -34.81
CA SER A 48 -23.30 14.78 -36.06
C SER A 48 -21.87 15.27 -36.43
N GLN A 49 -21.31 14.60 -37.46
CA GLN A 49 -20.56 15.08 -38.65
C GLN A 49 -19.24 15.93 -38.55
N THR A 50 -18.10 15.28 -38.85
CA THR A 50 -16.98 15.59 -39.82
C THR A 50 -16.32 17.00 -39.92
N PRO A 51 -15.05 17.17 -40.41
CA PRO A 51 -13.75 16.54 -40.08
C PRO A 51 -12.56 17.55 -39.91
N ASN A 52 -11.36 17.01 -39.66
CA ASN A 52 -10.00 17.59 -39.74
C ASN A 52 -9.55 18.37 -38.48
N THR A 53 -8.39 18.11 -37.86
CA THR A 53 -7.03 18.04 -38.43
C THR A 53 -6.10 17.30 -37.45
N ASN A 54 -5.33 16.32 -37.94
CA ASN A 54 -4.15 15.74 -37.26
C ASN A 54 -2.98 16.75 -37.27
N PRO A 55 -1.86 16.60 -36.49
CA PRO A 55 -1.32 15.32 -36.00
C PRO A 55 -0.69 15.34 -34.59
N SER A 56 -0.58 14.16 -33.97
CA SER A 56 0.65 13.64 -33.32
C SER A 56 0.31 12.37 -32.55
N GLU A 57 0.14 11.27 -33.27
CA GLU A 57 0.16 9.93 -32.68
C GLU A 57 1.46 9.25 -33.10
N VAL A 58 2.24 8.90 -32.08
CA VAL A 58 3.41 8.02 -32.20
C VAL A 58 2.86 6.68 -32.65
N SER A 59 3.29 6.26 -33.84
CA SER A 59 2.77 5.12 -34.58
C SER A 59 2.91 3.81 -33.79
N GLU A 60 1.80 3.32 -33.24
CA GLU A 60 1.56 1.89 -33.11
C GLU A 60 1.19 1.37 -34.50
N SER A 61 2.17 0.76 -35.18
CA SER A 61 1.90 -0.02 -36.37
C SER A 61 1.46 -1.41 -35.97
N ASP A 62 0.16 -1.57 -35.77
CA ASP A 62 -0.55 -2.82 -36.03
C ASP A 62 -0.61 -3.04 -37.54
N GLU A 63 0.05 -4.08 -38.04
CA GLU A 63 -0.36 -4.73 -39.30
C GLU A 63 -0.26 -6.24 -39.15
N GLY A 64 -1.43 -6.88 -39.24
CA GLY A 64 -1.58 -8.32 -39.31
C GLY A 64 -1.02 -8.88 -40.61
N GLY A 65 -0.29 -9.98 -40.48
CA GLY A 65 0.26 -10.76 -41.59
C GLY A 65 0.40 -12.23 -41.17
N ASP A 66 -0.64 -13.00 -41.47
CA ASP A 66 -0.68 -14.40 -41.89
C ASP A 66 0.39 -15.41 -41.37
N GLY A 67 -0.08 -16.44 -40.64
CA GLY A 67 0.39 -17.81 -40.83
C GLY A 67 1.83 -18.23 -40.48
N GLY A 68 2.51 -17.59 -39.51
CA GLY A 68 3.90 -17.92 -39.13
C GLY A 68 4.08 -18.99 -38.03
N PHE A 69 4.44 -20.22 -38.42
CA PHE A 69 4.89 -21.43 -37.67
C PHE A 69 4.10 -21.94 -36.44
N LEU A 70 3.45 -21.12 -35.59
CA LEU A 70 2.85 -21.59 -34.32
C LEU A 70 1.61 -20.81 -33.81
N GLY A 71 0.99 -19.94 -34.62
CA GLY A 71 -0.13 -19.10 -34.14
C GLY A 71 0.29 -18.05 -33.10
N LEU A 72 1.59 -17.84 -32.96
CA LEU A 72 2.21 -16.81 -32.13
C LEU A 72 2.14 -15.46 -32.85
N ASN A 73 1.85 -14.39 -32.12
CA ASN A 73 1.96 -13.03 -32.67
C ASN A 73 3.43 -12.79 -33.09
N PRO A 74 3.72 -12.61 -34.40
CA PRO A 74 5.10 -12.50 -34.88
C PRO A 74 5.83 -11.30 -34.26
N ILE A 75 5.10 -10.24 -33.92
CA ILE A 75 5.65 -9.04 -33.27
C ILE A 75 6.09 -9.37 -31.83
N ALA A 76 5.31 -10.17 -31.09
CA ALA A 76 5.66 -10.62 -29.74
C ALA A 76 6.84 -11.61 -29.76
N ALA A 77 6.89 -12.48 -30.75
CA ALA A 77 8.00 -13.42 -30.93
C ALA A 77 9.32 -12.68 -31.25
N ILE A 78 9.26 -11.70 -32.16
CA ILE A 78 10.42 -10.87 -32.51
C ILE A 78 10.83 -9.96 -31.35
N SER A 79 9.87 -9.39 -30.59
CA SER A 79 10.18 -8.53 -29.45
C SER A 79 10.77 -9.31 -28.27
N SER A 80 10.25 -10.51 -27.97
CA SER A 80 10.81 -11.39 -26.94
C SER A 80 12.19 -11.92 -27.34
N ALA A 81 12.37 -12.35 -28.59
CA ALA A 81 13.67 -12.72 -29.15
C ALA A 81 14.66 -11.54 -29.12
N GLY A 82 14.18 -10.33 -29.43
CA GLY A 82 14.93 -9.09 -29.36
C GLY A 82 15.36 -8.75 -27.93
N ALA A 83 14.44 -8.82 -26.96
CA ALA A 83 14.73 -8.57 -25.55
C ALA A 83 15.74 -9.59 -24.98
N PHE A 84 15.60 -10.87 -25.34
CA PHE A 84 16.59 -11.90 -25.02
C PHE A 84 17.94 -11.62 -25.67
N GLY A 85 17.96 -11.20 -26.93
CA GLY A 85 19.16 -10.81 -27.66
C GLY A 85 19.88 -9.65 -26.98
N VAL A 86 19.15 -8.61 -26.59
CA VAL A 86 19.69 -7.44 -25.86
C VAL A 86 20.25 -7.87 -24.52
N GLY A 87 19.51 -8.67 -23.73
CA GLY A 87 19.98 -9.17 -22.44
C GLY A 87 21.22 -10.07 -22.55
N GLY A 88 21.23 -10.98 -23.53
CA GLY A 88 22.35 -11.86 -23.82
C GLY A 88 23.59 -11.12 -24.33
N TYR A 89 23.39 -10.13 -25.21
CA TYR A 89 24.45 -9.26 -25.71
C TYR A 89 25.09 -8.44 -24.58
N LEU A 90 24.27 -7.85 -23.70
CA LEU A 90 24.76 -7.14 -22.52
C LEU A 90 25.56 -8.07 -21.60
N GLY A 91 25.08 -9.30 -21.38
CA GLY A 91 25.82 -10.32 -20.63
C GLY A 91 27.15 -10.72 -21.27
N TYR A 92 27.18 -10.87 -22.60
CA TYR A 92 28.39 -11.21 -23.36
C TYR A 92 29.48 -10.13 -23.23
N LEU A 93 29.10 -8.86 -23.38
CA LEU A 93 30.03 -7.72 -23.25
C LEU A 93 30.64 -7.65 -21.84
N PHE A 94 29.82 -7.81 -20.80
CA PHE A 94 30.26 -7.70 -19.41
C PHE A 94 31.06 -8.91 -18.93
N TYR A 95 30.66 -10.14 -19.29
CA TYR A 95 31.23 -11.36 -18.70
C TYR A 95 32.33 -12.01 -19.55
N ILE A 96 32.11 -12.18 -20.87
CA ILE A 96 33.08 -12.85 -21.76
C ILE A 96 34.12 -11.84 -22.24
N GLN A 97 33.68 -10.68 -22.75
CA GLN A 97 34.60 -9.72 -23.35
C GLN A 97 35.38 -8.90 -22.31
N ARG A 98 34.96 -8.90 -21.03
CA ARG A 98 35.60 -8.22 -19.88
C ARG A 98 36.00 -6.75 -20.17
N LYS A 99 35.24 -6.05 -21.02
CA LYS A 99 35.53 -4.66 -21.41
C LYS A 99 35.02 -3.62 -20.41
N ALA A 100 34.18 -4.03 -19.45
CA ALA A 100 33.62 -3.13 -18.44
C ALA A 100 34.38 -3.26 -17.11
N ASN A 101 35.05 -2.18 -16.70
CA ASN A 101 35.69 -2.11 -15.38
C ASN A 101 34.63 -1.88 -14.29
N PRO A 102 34.49 -2.78 -13.30
CA PRO A 102 33.47 -2.67 -12.25
C PRO A 102 33.68 -1.48 -11.31
N GLU A 103 34.86 -0.85 -11.34
CA GLU A 103 35.18 0.35 -10.57
C GLU A 103 34.49 1.60 -11.11
N LYS A 104 34.37 1.77 -12.44
CA LYS A 104 33.71 2.94 -13.04
C LYS A 104 32.21 2.99 -12.76
N ILE A 105 31.59 1.84 -12.50
CA ILE A 105 30.16 1.72 -12.19
C ILE A 105 29.89 2.20 -10.74
N GLN A 106 30.90 2.20 -9.87
CA GLN A 106 30.75 2.60 -8.46
C GLN A 106 31.05 4.09 -8.21
N GLU A 107 31.49 4.84 -9.23
CA GLU A 107 31.75 6.28 -9.11
C GLU A 107 30.45 7.07 -8.86
N ASN A 108 29.30 6.57 -9.32
CA ASN A 108 28.01 7.19 -9.11
C ASN A 108 27.29 6.61 -7.88
N VAL A 109 26.85 7.48 -6.97
CA VAL A 109 26.12 7.12 -5.74
C VAL A 109 24.88 6.26 -6.02
N VAL A 110 24.15 6.54 -7.10
CA VAL A 110 22.95 5.78 -7.47
C VAL A 110 23.30 4.36 -7.92
N SER A 111 24.31 4.22 -8.77
CA SER A 111 24.72 2.90 -9.26
C SER A 111 25.35 2.05 -8.16
N ARG A 112 26.14 2.68 -7.27
CA ARG A 112 26.66 2.03 -6.05
C ARG A 112 25.54 1.57 -5.12
N ALA A 113 24.53 2.41 -4.87
CA ALA A 113 23.39 2.06 -4.04
C ALA A 113 22.57 0.92 -4.66
N LEU A 114 22.30 0.98 -5.96
CA LEU A 114 21.59 -0.07 -6.68
C LEU A 114 22.38 -1.39 -6.68
N TRP A 115 23.69 -1.33 -6.88
CA TRP A 115 24.58 -2.48 -6.79
C TRP A 115 24.58 -3.08 -5.38
N GLN A 116 24.73 -2.26 -4.33
CA GLN A 116 24.67 -2.74 -2.94
C GLN A 116 23.29 -3.31 -2.59
N PHE A 117 22.21 -2.74 -3.13
CA PHE A 117 20.84 -3.20 -2.93
C PHE A 117 20.59 -4.57 -3.58
N LEU A 118 20.99 -4.74 -4.85
CA LEU A 118 20.90 -6.02 -5.55
C LEU A 118 21.88 -7.06 -4.96
N HIS A 119 23.11 -6.66 -4.65
CA HIS A 119 24.14 -7.52 -4.10
C HIS A 119 23.78 -8.02 -2.69
N ASN A 120 23.25 -7.13 -1.84
CA ASN A 120 22.78 -7.50 -0.51
C ASN A 120 21.39 -8.15 -0.54
N ARG A 121 21.17 -9.11 -1.45
CA ARG A 121 19.96 -9.97 -1.57
C ARG A 121 18.67 -9.22 -1.21
N TRP A 122 18.52 -8.00 -1.76
CA TRP A 122 17.37 -7.12 -1.57
C TRP A 122 17.05 -6.69 -0.13
N TYR A 123 18.00 -6.81 0.80
CA TYR A 123 17.82 -6.60 2.25
C TYR A 123 16.66 -7.41 2.84
N LEU A 124 16.13 -8.41 2.12
CA LEU A 124 14.89 -9.09 2.46
C LEU A 124 14.99 -9.77 3.84
N ASN A 125 16.13 -10.40 4.12
CA ASN A 125 16.40 -11.05 5.40
C ASN A 125 16.42 -10.05 6.57
N SER A 126 17.03 -8.88 6.34
CA SER A 126 17.10 -7.81 7.34
C SER A 126 15.73 -7.19 7.59
N LEU A 127 14.95 -6.98 6.52
CA LEU A 127 13.58 -6.47 6.59
C LEU A 127 12.65 -7.44 7.33
N ILE A 128 12.72 -8.74 7.00
CA ILE A 128 11.92 -9.78 7.66
C ILE A 128 12.24 -9.82 9.16
N TYR A 129 13.51 -9.75 9.54
CA TYR A 129 13.89 -9.74 10.95
C TYR A 129 13.45 -8.45 11.66
N TRP A 130 13.59 -7.31 10.99
CA TRP A 130 13.21 -6.02 11.55
C TRP A 130 11.69 -5.94 11.80
N ILE A 131 10.88 -6.27 10.79
CA ILE A 131 9.41 -6.25 10.91
C ILE A 131 8.92 -7.40 11.80
N GLY A 132 9.49 -8.59 11.66
CA GLY A 132 9.01 -9.79 12.35
C GLY A 132 9.43 -9.88 13.82
N VAL A 133 10.58 -9.32 14.19
CA VAL A 133 11.14 -9.46 15.55
C VAL A 133 11.26 -8.11 16.24
N VAL A 134 11.97 -7.16 15.63
CA VAL A 134 12.34 -5.90 16.29
C VAL A 134 11.12 -5.02 16.57
N VAL A 135 10.24 -4.86 15.57
CA VAL A 135 9.04 -4.02 15.68
C VAL A 135 8.08 -4.56 16.76
N PRO A 136 7.70 -5.85 16.79
CA PRO A 136 6.87 -6.43 17.85
C PRO A 136 7.49 -6.29 19.25
N LEU A 137 8.79 -6.53 19.40
CA LEU A 137 9.48 -6.39 20.68
C LEU A 137 9.52 -4.94 21.18
N ALA A 138 9.65 -3.98 20.27
CA ALA A 138 9.59 -2.56 20.61
C ALA A 138 8.16 -2.17 21.02
N PHE A 139 7.15 -2.64 20.29
CA PHE A 139 5.74 -2.38 20.58
C PHE A 139 5.30 -2.97 21.93
N TYR A 140 5.72 -4.20 22.23
CA TYR A 140 5.49 -4.82 23.54
C TYR A 140 6.09 -3.99 24.67
N ARG A 141 7.37 -3.58 24.54
CA ARG A 141 8.05 -2.76 25.56
C ARG A 141 7.36 -1.42 25.77
N LEU A 142 6.93 -0.78 24.69
CA LEU A 142 6.21 0.49 24.73
C LEU A 142 4.88 0.33 25.47
N THR A 143 4.11 -0.69 25.08
CA THR A 143 2.81 -0.99 25.66
C THR A 143 2.96 -1.30 27.14
N TYR A 144 3.87 -2.19 27.52
CA TYR A 144 4.12 -2.55 28.91
C TYR A 144 4.45 -1.32 29.77
N LYS A 145 5.39 -0.48 29.32
CA LYS A 145 5.81 0.72 30.05
C LYS A 145 4.66 1.72 30.26
N TYR A 146 3.88 2.00 29.23
CA TYR A 146 2.77 2.95 29.35
C TYR A 146 1.57 2.36 30.07
N PHE A 147 1.26 1.08 29.85
CA PHE A 147 0.10 0.44 30.44
C PHE A 147 0.26 0.31 31.96
N GLU A 148 1.42 -0.09 32.44
CA GLU A 148 1.71 -0.17 33.88
C GLU A 148 1.75 1.23 34.53
N GLY A 149 2.37 2.22 33.86
CA GLY A 149 2.45 3.58 34.38
C GLY A 149 1.09 4.30 34.47
N ILE A 150 0.25 4.15 33.45
CA ILE A 150 -1.00 4.92 33.33
C ILE A 150 -2.18 4.19 33.96
N PHE A 151 -2.36 2.88 33.69
CA PHE A 151 -3.53 2.17 34.18
C PHE A 151 -3.31 1.64 35.59
N ILE A 152 -2.21 0.93 35.82
CA ILE A 152 -1.97 0.28 37.13
C ILE A 152 -1.64 1.33 38.19
N ASN A 153 -0.70 2.23 37.90
CA ASN A 153 -0.28 3.25 38.87
C ASN A 153 -1.14 4.52 38.85
N GLY A 154 -1.87 4.81 37.78
CA GLY A 154 -2.66 6.04 37.66
C GLY A 154 -4.05 5.97 38.27
N ILE A 155 -4.71 4.81 38.29
CA ILE A 155 -6.10 4.68 38.79
C ILE A 155 -6.22 5.02 40.28
N ASN A 156 -5.30 4.53 41.11
CA ASN A 156 -5.33 4.75 42.56
C ASN A 156 -5.25 6.26 42.94
N PRO A 157 -4.23 7.03 42.50
CA PRO A 157 -4.18 8.45 42.79
C PRO A 157 -5.27 9.26 42.06
N ALA A 158 -5.73 8.85 40.88
CA ALA A 158 -6.81 9.55 40.18
C ALA A 158 -8.10 9.62 41.00
N LEU A 159 -8.49 8.52 41.65
CA LEU A 159 -9.64 8.51 42.54
C LEU A 159 -9.44 9.41 43.76
N GLN A 160 -8.23 9.40 44.34
CA GLN A 160 -7.90 10.26 45.47
C GLN A 160 -8.00 11.75 45.08
N TYR A 161 -7.46 12.13 43.91
CA TYR A 161 -7.57 13.51 43.42
C TYR A 161 -9.00 13.92 43.14
N SER A 162 -9.83 13.02 42.60
CA SER A 162 -11.26 13.29 42.39
C SER A 162 -11.99 13.56 43.70
N MET A 163 -11.73 12.76 44.73
CA MET A 163 -12.34 12.94 46.05
C MET A 163 -11.90 14.26 46.70
N VAL A 164 -10.62 14.62 46.59
CA VAL A 164 -10.09 15.90 47.07
C VAL A 164 -10.72 17.07 46.31
N PHE A 165 -10.88 16.95 45.00
CA PHE A 165 -11.54 17.97 44.19
C PHE A 165 -13.00 18.18 44.64
N MET A 166 -13.77 17.10 44.79
CA MET A 166 -15.15 17.18 45.30
C MET A 166 -15.21 17.83 46.68
N SER A 167 -14.28 17.48 47.58
CA SER A 167 -14.20 18.11 48.90
C SER A 167 -13.94 19.63 48.79
N LYS A 168 -13.06 20.06 47.88
CA LYS A 168 -12.79 21.49 47.66
C LYS A 168 -14.04 22.21 47.13
N VAL A 169 -14.77 21.62 46.20
CA VAL A 169 -16.02 22.19 45.66
C VAL A 169 -17.04 22.35 46.78
N VAL A 170 -17.28 21.31 47.60
CA VAL A 170 -18.22 21.37 48.72
C VAL A 170 -17.81 22.41 49.76
N LYS A 171 -16.51 22.53 50.05
CA LYS A 171 -15.99 23.56 50.98
C LYS A 171 -16.25 24.97 50.48
N VAL A 172 -16.11 25.23 49.18
CA VAL A 172 -16.41 26.55 48.60
C VAL A 172 -17.88 26.93 48.76
N THR A 173 -18.80 25.95 48.78
CA THR A 173 -20.22 26.19 49.04
C THR A 173 -20.51 26.68 50.47
N GLN A 174 -19.62 26.41 51.44
CA GLN A 174 -19.76 26.94 52.80
C GLN A 174 -19.28 28.39 52.88
N THR A 175 -20.18 29.33 52.61
CA THR A 175 -19.85 30.78 52.63
C THR A 175 -19.78 31.38 54.03
N GLY A 176 -20.27 30.67 55.05
CA GLY A 176 -20.34 31.17 56.43
C GLY A 176 -21.41 32.26 56.67
N ASN A 177 -22.14 32.67 55.63
CA ASN A 177 -23.22 33.65 55.73
C ASN A 177 -24.59 32.96 55.81
N ILE A 178 -25.32 33.24 56.88
CA ILE A 178 -26.65 32.67 57.16
C ILE A 178 -27.65 32.97 56.03
N GLN A 179 -27.55 34.14 55.40
CA GLN A 179 -28.44 34.52 54.29
C GLN A 179 -28.27 33.59 53.07
N THR A 180 -27.03 33.18 52.77
CA THR A 180 -26.77 32.24 51.67
C THR A 180 -27.41 30.88 51.93
N TYR A 181 -27.37 30.38 53.17
CA TYR A 181 -27.99 29.10 53.52
C TYR A 181 -29.51 29.15 53.41
N LEU A 182 -30.15 30.23 53.89
CA LEU A 182 -31.59 30.40 53.76
C LEU A 182 -32.05 30.48 52.29
N PHE A 183 -31.28 31.17 51.45
CA PHE A 183 -31.56 31.26 50.03
C PHE A 183 -31.49 29.88 49.34
N VAL A 184 -30.41 29.12 49.58
CA VAL A 184 -30.24 27.77 49.00
C VAL A 184 -31.32 26.81 49.50
N PHE A 185 -31.71 26.90 50.78
CA PHE A 185 -32.78 26.08 51.35
C PHE A 185 -34.14 26.38 50.70
N SER A 186 -34.50 27.66 50.55
CA SER A 186 -35.73 28.07 49.89
C SER A 186 -35.75 27.65 48.42
N ALA A 187 -34.63 27.84 47.70
CA ALA A 187 -34.48 27.36 46.32
C ALA A 187 -34.66 25.83 46.23
N GLY A 188 -34.11 25.07 47.18
CA GLY A 188 -34.29 23.62 47.25
C GLY A 188 -35.75 23.20 47.39
N ILE A 189 -36.51 23.86 48.27
CA ILE A 189 -37.96 23.59 48.44
C ILE A 189 -38.72 23.90 47.15
N ILE A 190 -38.43 25.02 46.50
CA ILE A 190 -39.11 25.41 45.25
C ILE A 190 -38.81 24.39 44.15
N VAL A 191 -37.57 23.93 44.01
CA VAL A 191 -37.19 22.90 43.03
C VAL A 191 -37.89 21.57 43.31
N ILE A 192 -37.94 21.14 44.58
CA ILE A 192 -38.65 19.90 44.97
C ILE A 192 -40.15 20.03 44.70
N ALA A 193 -40.76 21.15 45.07
CA ALA A 193 -42.18 21.40 44.81
C ALA A 193 -42.47 21.41 43.31
N MET A 194 -41.61 22.03 42.50
CA MET A 194 -41.74 22.05 41.05
C MET A 194 -41.59 20.64 40.45
N LEU A 195 -40.63 19.84 40.92
CA LEU A 195 -40.43 18.46 40.48
C LEU A 195 -41.60 17.54 40.87
N LEU A 196 -42.31 17.86 41.95
CA LEU A 196 -43.50 17.12 42.40
C LEU A 196 -44.76 17.53 41.63
N LEU A 197 -44.86 18.80 41.22
CA LEU A 197 -45.99 19.34 40.47
C LEU A 197 -45.90 19.09 38.95
N MET A 198 -44.73 18.65 38.47
CA MET A 198 -44.50 18.23 37.08
C MET A 198 -44.91 16.77 36.88
#